data_AF-A0A0U2XF62-F1
#
_entry.id   AF-A0A0U2XF62-F1
#
_cell.length_a   1.000
_cell.length_b   1.000
_cell.length_c   1.000
_cell.angle_alpha   90.00
_cell.angle_beta   90.00
_cell.angle_gamma   90.00
#
_symmetry.space_group_name_H-M   'P 1'
#
loop_
_entity.id
_entity.type
_entity.pdbx_description
1 polymer ?
#
loop_
_entity_poly.entity_id
_entity_poly.type
_entity_poly.pdbx_seq_one_letter_code
_entity_poly.pdbx_strand_id
1 'polypeptide(L)' 'MRRGELCGLRWQDVDLAARRLVVCVQLVQVGKEVVEGTIKTDAGQDRVVALSDRAVAALLTWQFQQGQEREA' A
#
# COMPACT_ATOMS: atom_id res chain seq x y z
N MET A 1 -6.04 4.32 6.80
CA MET A 1 -5.92 3.03 6.08
C MET A 1 -5.93 1.92 7.10
N ARG A 2 -6.48 0.77 6.74
CA ARG A 2 -6.40 -0.46 7.52
C ARG A 2 -5.05 -1.12 7.27
N ARG A 3 -4.55 -1.89 8.25
CA ARG A 3 -3.26 -2.59 8.12
C ARG A 3 -3.18 -3.47 6.86
N GLY A 4 -4.26 -4.17 6.53
CA GLY A 4 -4.33 -5.01 5.34
C GLY A 4 -4.20 -4.25 4.02
N GLU A 5 -4.63 -2.99 3.98
CA GLU A 5 -4.48 -2.11 2.80
C GLU A 5 -3.02 -1.68 2.64
N LEU A 6 -2.34 -1.39 3.75
CA LEU A 6 -0.92 -1.03 3.73
C LEU A 6 -0.03 -2.22 3.34
N CYS A 7 -0.34 -3.41 3.85
CA CYS A 7 0.39 -4.63 3.52
C CYS A 7 0.16 -5.09 2.07
N GLY A 8 -0.96 -4.73 1.46
CA GLY A 8 -1.26 -5.02 0.05
C GLY A 8 -0.78 -3.94 -0.93
N LEU A 9 -0.19 -2.84 -0.44
CA LEU A 9 0.20 -1.71 -1.27
C LEU A 9 1.32 -2.10 -2.24
N ARG A 10 1.15 -1.78 -3.52
CA ARG A 10 2.17 -1.99 -4.56
C ARG A 10 2.77 -0.66 -4.97
N TRP A 11 4.04 -0.65 -5.37
CA TRP A 11 4.73 0.58 -5.79
C TRP A 11 4.07 1.30 -6.96
N GLN A 12 3.43 0.57 -7.87
CA GLN A 12 2.66 1.12 -8.99
C GLN A 12 1.42 1.94 -8.55
N ASP A 13 0.93 1.72 -7.32
CA ASP A 13 -0.26 2.41 -6.79
C ASP A 13 0.11 3.66 -5.98
N VAL A 14 1.41 4.01 -5.89
CA VAL A 14 1.94 5.13 -5.12
C VAL A 14 2.54 6.18 -6.05
N ASP A 15 1.99 7.39 -6.02
CA ASP A 15 2.48 8.56 -6.73
C ASP A 15 3.12 9.52 -5.72
N LEU A 16 4.43 9.36 -5.52
CA LEU A 16 5.20 10.18 -4.56
C LEU A 16 5.32 11.64 -5.03
N ALA A 17 5.31 11.88 -6.34
CA ALA A 17 5.40 13.23 -6.91
C ALA A 17 4.10 14.02 -6.68
N ALA A 18 2.96 13.40 -6.93
CA ALA A 18 1.65 13.99 -6.64
C ALA A 18 1.20 13.77 -5.18
N ARG A 19 2.04 13.16 -4.34
CA ARG A 19 1.80 12.89 -2.92
C ARG A 19 0.47 12.21 -2.65
N ARG A 20 0.19 11.15 -3.41
CA ARG A 20 -1.05 10.37 -3.27
C ARG A 20 -0.80 8.89 -3.48
N LEU A 21 -1.61 8.06 -2.87
CA LEU A 21 -1.69 6.64 -3.20
C LEU A 21 -3.12 6.23 -3.47
N VAL A 22 -3.28 5.13 -4.19
CA VAL A 22 -4.57 4.52 -4.48
C VAL A 22 -4.66 3.22 -3.68
N VAL A 23 -5.76 3.04 -2.94
CA VAL A 23 -6.00 1.81 -2.18
C VAL A 23 -6.72 0.80 -3.07
N CYS A 24 -5.97 -0.16 -3.62
CA CYS A 24 -6.49 -1.14 -4.57
C CYS A 24 -6.93 -2.47 -3.93
N VAL A 25 -6.25 -2.90 -2.86
CA VAL A 25 -6.43 -4.22 -2.24
C VAL A 25 -6.35 -4.14 -0.71
N GLN A 26 -7.13 -4.99 -0.02
CA GLN A 26 -7.00 -5.21 1.42
C GLN A 26 -6.65 -6.68 1.67
N LEU A 27 -5.48 -6.94 2.24
CA LEU A 27 -5.13 -8.26 2.75
C LEU A 27 -5.89 -8.57 4.04
N VAL A 28 -6.57 -9.71 4.06
CA VAL A 28 -7.31 -10.19 5.25
C VAL A 28 -6.75 -11.54 5.64
N GLN A 29 -6.39 -11.69 6.91
CA GLN A 29 -5.98 -12.97 7.46
C GLN A 29 -7.21 -13.76 7.89
N VAL A 30 -7.41 -14.95 7.31
CA VAL A 30 -8.48 -15.89 7.66
C VAL A 30 -7.83 -17.17 8.16
N GLY A 31 -7.84 -17.36 9.48
CA GLY A 31 -7.10 -18.45 10.12
C GLY A 31 -5.59 -18.33 9.88
N LYS A 32 -5.00 -19.34 9.21
CA LYS A 32 -3.56 -19.36 8.86
C LYS A 32 -3.26 -18.81 7.46
N GLU A 33 -4.29 -18.51 6.67
CA GLU A 33 -4.13 -18.07 5.29
C GLU A 33 -4.28 -16.55 5.17
N VAL A 34 -3.47 -15.95 4.30
CA VAL A 34 -3.63 -14.55 3.90
C VAL A 34 -4.37 -14.55 2.57
N VAL A 35 -5.58 -13.98 2.57
CA VAL A 35 -6.42 -13.90 1.39
C VAL A 35 -6.48 -12.44 0.92
N GLU A 36 -6.33 -12.24 -0.39
CA GLU A 36 -6.67 -10.96 -1.00
C GLU A 36 -8.19 -10.79 -0.93
N GLY A 37 -8.66 -9.96 0.00
CA GLY A 37 -10.04 -9.52 -0.01
C GLY A 37 -10.19 -8.50 -1.12
N THR A 38 -10.66 -8.91 -2.30
CA THR A 38 -11.25 -7.95 -3.25
C THR A 38 -12.36 -7.25 -2.48
N ILE A 39 -12.21 -5.94 -2.26
CA ILE A 39 -13.13 -5.15 -1.47
C ILE A 39 -14.44 -5.17 -2.27
N LYS A 40 -15.40 -6.01 -1.86
CA LYS A 40 -16.70 -6.18 -2.53
C LYS A 40 -17.49 -4.88 -2.36
N THR A 41 -17.25 -3.90 -3.23
CA THR A 41 -18.17 -2.84 -3.71
C THR A 41 -17.38 -1.71 -4.37
N ASP A 42 -17.93 -1.20 -5.47
CA ASP A 42 -17.52 -0.03 -6.26
C ASP A 42 -17.25 1.24 -5.41
N ALA A 43 -17.77 1.30 -4.18
CA ALA A 43 -17.63 2.43 -3.26
C ALA A 43 -16.31 2.46 -2.45
N GLY A 44 -15.53 1.36 -2.44
CA GLY A 44 -14.30 1.23 -1.65
C GLY A 44 -13.02 0.99 -2.44
N GLN A 45 -13.13 0.66 -3.73
CA GLN A 45 -11.99 0.57 -4.64
C GLN A 45 -11.53 1.98 -5.04
N ASP A 46 -10.24 2.12 -5.29
CA ASP A 46 -9.64 3.35 -5.85
C ASP A 46 -9.71 4.60 -4.98
N ARG A 47 -9.90 4.44 -3.67
CA ARG A 47 -9.80 5.56 -2.73
C ARG A 47 -8.40 6.17 -2.82
N VAL A 48 -8.36 7.42 -3.26
CA VAL A 48 -7.13 8.24 -3.24
C VAL A 48 -6.88 8.74 -1.82
N VAL A 49 -5.67 8.51 -1.32
CA VAL A 49 -5.20 8.99 -0.01
C VAL A 49 -4.06 9.97 -0.23
N ALA A 50 -4.22 11.20 0.26
CA ALA A 50 -3.15 12.19 0.26
C ALA A 50 -2.04 11.82 1.26
N LEU A 51 -0.80 12.05 0.87
CA LEU A 51 0.39 11.76 1.66
C LEU A 51 0.97 13.05 2.24
N SER A 52 1.22 13.02 3.56
CA SER A 52 2.02 14.04 4.23
C SER A 52 3.50 13.89 3.85
N ASP A 53 4.31 14.93 4.09
CA ASP A 53 5.75 14.88 3.81
C ASP A 53 6.44 13.77 4.60
N ARG A 54 5.98 13.53 5.82
CA ARG A 54 6.44 12.42 6.66
C ARG A 54 6.12 11.06 6.05
N ALA A 55 4.93 10.90 5.46
CA ALA A 55 4.55 9.65 4.81
C ALA A 55 5.36 9.41 3.53
N VAL A 56 5.60 10.45 2.73
CA VAL A 56 6.46 10.39 1.54
C VAL A 56 7.89 9.97 1.93
N ALA A 57 8.47 10.62 2.94
CA ALA A 57 9.81 10.29 3.41
C ALA A 57 9.90 8.84 3.91
N ALA A 58 8.90 8.37 4.67
CA ALA A 58 8.87 6.98 5.13
C ALA A 58 8.80 5.96 3.98
N LEU A 59 7.99 6.25 2.95
CA LEU A 59 7.88 5.40 1.77
C LEU A 59 9.20 5.38 0.98
N LEU A 60 9.87 6.51 0.79
CA LEU A 60 11.17 6.55 0.12
C LEU A 60 12.23 5.72 0.84
N THR A 61 12.34 5.87 2.17
CA THR A 61 13.27 5.08 2.99
C THR A 61 12.98 3.59 2.86
N TRP A 62 11.70 3.22 2.90
CA TRP A 62 11.28 1.83 2.74
C TRP A 62 11.62 1.27 1.36
N GLN A 63 11.39 2.05 0.29
CA GLN A 63 11.74 1.64 -1.08
C GLN A 63 13.23 1.34 -1.23
N PHE A 64 14.07 2.21 -0.65
CA PHE A 64 15.52 2.02 -0.67
C PHE A 64 15.92 0.75 0.09
N GLN A 65 15.37 0.54 1.28
CA GLN A 65 15.65 -0.66 2.09
C GLN A 65 15.24 -1.95 1.38
N GLN A 66 14.07 -1.98 0.75
CA GLN A 66 13.63 -3.12 -0.06
C GLN A 66 14.55 -3.39 -1.26
N GLY A 67 15.13 -2.35 -1.86
CA GLY A 67 16.12 -2.51 -2.92
C GLY A 67 17.38 -3.22 -2.43
N GLN A 68 17.90 -2.80 -1.27
CA GLN A 68 19.06 -3.43 -0.65
C GLN A 68 18.80 -4.89 -0.26
N GLU A 69 17.60 -5.20 0.26
CA GLU A 69 17.20 -6.58 0.60
C GLU A 69 17.07 -7.49 -0.62
N ARG A 70 16.78 -6.96 -1.82
CA ARG A 70 16.71 -7.74 -3.07
C ARG A 70 18.06 -8.02 -3.69
N GLU A 71 19.03 -7.16 -3.42
CA GLU A 71 20.40 -7.26 -3.94
C GLU A 71 21.32 -8.12 -3.07
N ALA A 72 20.89 -8.43 -1.83
CA ALA A 72 21.59 -9.28 -0.87
C ALA A 72 21.22 -10.77 -1.01
#